data_AF-A0A925WW23-F1
#
_entry.id   AF-A0A925WW23-F1
#
_cell.length_a   1.000
_cell.length_b   1.000
_cell.length_c   1.000
_cell.angle_alpha   90.00
_cell.angle_beta   90.00
_cell.angle_gamma   90.00
#
_symmetry.space_group_name_H-M   'P 1'
#
loop_
_entity.id
_entity.type
_entity.pdbx_description
1 polymer ?
#
loop_
_entity_poly.entity_id
_entity_poly.type
_entity_poly.pdbx_seq_one_letter_code
_entity_poly.pdbx_strand_id
1 'polypeptide(L)'
;HDRYLLNAVTTKTLGFTGTGSAVVVEGNYAAWREATQAMPAAKEKKVAAPAPPSAPVPAAASSPKPPPPFSGNARDLSKARIKAHEAVTKAERAVQTQESALADVETALASGGNGTDHVALAAEHTRLRGAVEAAVAAWERAVSEQEVLA
;
A
#
# COMPACT_ATOMS: atom_id res chain seq x y z
N HIS A 1 0.32 -1.59 -5.53
CA HIS A 1 0.69 -2.42 -4.38
C HIS A 1 0.93 -1.55 -3.16
N ASP A 2 1.71 -0.47 -3.27
CA ASP A 2 1.80 0.54 -2.22
C ASP A 2 0.61 1.53 -2.28
N ARG A 3 -0.34 1.40 -1.36
CA ARG A 3 -1.53 2.28 -1.29
C ARG A 3 -1.21 3.62 -0.65
N TYR A 4 -0.16 3.69 0.18
CA TYR A 4 0.23 4.90 0.92
C TYR A 4 1.01 5.85 0.02
N LEU A 5 1.95 5.33 -0.77
CA LEU A 5 2.62 6.08 -1.83
C LEU A 5 1.58 6.64 -2.81
N LEU A 6 0.66 5.80 -3.28
CA LEU A 6 -0.41 6.27 -4.17
C LEU A 6 -1.24 7.37 -3.52
N ASN A 7 -1.55 7.27 -2.22
CA ASN A 7 -2.23 8.33 -1.51
C ASN A 7 -1.44 9.64 -1.43
N ALA A 8 -0.12 9.55 -1.32
CA ALA A 8 0.77 10.70 -1.20
C ALA A 8 1.09 11.38 -2.55
N VAL A 9 1.20 10.61 -3.63
CA VAL A 9 1.69 11.15 -4.93
C VAL A 9 0.61 11.38 -5.97
N THR A 10 -0.57 10.75 -5.81
CA THR A 10 -1.64 10.86 -6.82
C THR A 10 -2.59 11.99 -6.49
N THR A 11 -2.85 12.84 -7.48
CA THR A 11 -3.84 13.91 -7.42
C THR A 11 -5.10 13.58 -8.21
N LYS A 12 -5.03 12.60 -9.12
CA LYS A 12 -6.14 12.07 -9.92
C LYS A 12 -5.96 10.57 -10.09
N THR A 13 -7.06 9.83 -10.03
CA THR A 13 -7.08 8.38 -10.20
C THR A 13 -8.03 7.98 -11.32
N LEU A 14 -7.55 7.17 -12.27
CA LEU A 14 -8.35 6.61 -13.36
C LEU A 14 -8.78 5.18 -13.01
N GLY A 15 -10.09 4.96 -12.85
CA GLY A 15 -10.66 3.64 -12.63
C GLY A 15 -11.34 3.11 -13.88
N PHE A 16 -11.01 1.88 -14.29
CA PHE A 16 -11.73 1.20 -15.37
C PHE A 16 -12.95 0.48 -14.82
N THR A 17 -14.12 0.80 -15.35
CA THR A 17 -15.33 0.00 -15.12
C THR A 17 -15.31 -1.13 -16.14
N GLY A 18 -15.61 -2.37 -15.72
CA GLY A 18 -15.60 -3.56 -16.57
C GLY A 18 -16.53 -3.51 -17.81
N THR A 19 -17.25 -2.41 -18.00
CA THR A 19 -18.07 -2.06 -19.16
C THR A 19 -17.30 -1.29 -20.25
N GLY A 20 -15.97 -1.24 -20.18
CA GLY A 20 -15.13 -0.53 -21.16
C GLY A 20 -15.19 1.00 -21.04
N SER A 21 -15.62 1.52 -19.89
CA SER A 21 -15.60 2.96 -19.58
C SER A 21 -14.56 3.24 -18.51
N ALA A 22 -14.01 4.46 -18.51
CA ALA A 22 -13.08 4.90 -17.48
C ALA A 22 -13.67 6.09 -16.73
N VAL A 23 -13.57 6.06 -15.41
CA VAL A 23 -14.00 7.14 -14.52
C VAL A 23 -12.76 7.80 -13.94
N VAL A 24 -12.65 9.12 -14.12
CA VAL A 24 -11.62 9.93 -13.47
C VAL A 24 -12.18 10.40 -12.13
N VAL A 25 -11.53 10.04 -11.05
CA VAL A 25 -11.81 10.57 -9.72
C VAL A 25 -10.72 11.57 -9.38
N GLU A 26 -11.13 12.80 -9.06
CA GLU A 26 -10.23 13.84 -8.57
C GLU A 26 -9.92 13.55 -7.11
N GLY A 27 -8.64 13.36 -6.80
CA GLY A 27 -8.19 12.84 -5.53
C GLY A 27 -7.33 11.58 -5.66
N ASN A 28 -6.80 11.20 -4.51
CA ASN A 28 -5.84 10.12 -4.41
C ASN A 28 -6.52 8.74 -4.40
N TYR A 29 -5.73 7.69 -4.20
CA TYR A 29 -6.23 6.31 -4.22
C TYR A 29 -7.35 6.03 -3.19
N ALA A 30 -7.29 6.64 -2.00
CA ALA A 30 -8.34 6.54 -0.98
C ALA A 30 -9.66 7.16 -1.46
N ALA A 31 -9.61 8.34 -2.08
CA ALA A 31 -10.79 8.99 -2.66
C ALA A 31 -11.45 8.12 -3.74
N TRP A 32 -10.64 7.49 -4.61
CA TRP A 32 -11.16 6.56 -5.62
C TRP A 32 -11.80 5.30 -4.98
N ARG A 33 -11.20 4.76 -3.93
CA ARG A 33 -11.73 3.60 -3.18
C ARG A 33 -13.07 3.89 -2.53
N GLU A 34 -13.25 5.08 -1.96
CA GLU A 34 -14.52 5.52 -1.37
C GLU A 34 -15.58 5.72 -2.44
N ALA A 35 -15.24 6.40 -3.53
CA ALA A 35 -16.13 6.59 -4.68
C ALA A 35 -16.59 5.26 -5.29
N THR A 36 -15.69 4.29 -5.40
CA THR A 36 -16.01 2.96 -5.97
C THR A 36 -16.84 2.10 -5.02
N GLN A 37 -16.68 2.25 -3.70
CA GLN A 37 -17.49 1.54 -2.69
C GLN A 37 -18.88 2.14 -2.51
N ALA A 38 -19.03 3.46 -2.74
CA ALA A 38 -20.32 4.15 -2.72
C ALA A 38 -21.13 3.93 -4.02
N MET A 39 -20.51 3.41 -5.08
CA MET A 39 -21.21 2.99 -6.28
C MET A 39 -21.87 1.62 -6.02
N PRO A 40 -23.21 1.51 -6.07
CA PRO A 40 -23.84 0.20 -6.05
C PRO A 40 -23.30 -0.59 -7.24
N ALA A 41 -22.77 -1.79 -6.98
CA ALA A 41 -22.29 -2.70 -8.00
C ALA A 41 -23.36 -2.82 -9.09
N ALA A 42 -23.13 -2.15 -10.21
CA ALA A 42 -24.03 -2.15 -11.35
C ALA A 42 -23.98 -3.56 -11.96
N LYS A 43 -24.83 -4.43 -11.41
CA LYS A 43 -25.22 -5.68 -12.05
C LYS A 43 -25.68 -5.35 -13.45
N GLU A 44 -25.12 -6.07 -14.40
CA GLU A 44 -25.50 -6.11 -15.79
C GLU A 44 -27.03 -6.07 -15.97
N LYS A 45 -27.52 -5.07 -16.71
CA LYS A 45 -28.72 -5.17 -17.56
C LYS A 45 -28.83 -3.96 -18.51
N LYS A 46 -28.44 -4.24 -19.76
CA LYS A 46 -29.03 -3.82 -21.05
C LYS A 46 -30.07 -2.67 -21.04
N VAL A 47 -29.66 -1.56 -21.68
CA VAL A 47 -30.39 -0.63 -22.58
C VAL A 47 -31.77 -0.08 -22.16
N ALA A 48 -31.83 1.24 -21.88
CA ALA A 48 -32.68 2.21 -22.59
C ALA A 48 -32.38 3.66 -22.14
N ALA A 49 -32.63 4.60 -23.06
CA ALA A 49 -32.26 6.02 -23.14
C ALA A 49 -33.11 6.98 -22.23
N PRO A 50 -32.81 8.31 -22.17
CA PRO A 50 -32.82 9.12 -20.94
C PRO A 50 -33.97 10.15 -20.80
N ALA A 51 -34.14 10.71 -19.58
CA ALA A 51 -34.72 12.04 -19.32
C ALA A 51 -34.30 12.61 -17.93
N PRO A 52 -34.26 13.95 -17.72
CA PRO A 52 -33.48 14.65 -16.67
C PRO A 52 -34.37 15.30 -15.56
N PRO A 53 -33.86 16.28 -14.79
CA PRO A 53 -33.16 16.16 -13.50
C PRO A 53 -34.05 16.56 -12.30
N SER A 54 -33.68 16.15 -11.09
CA SER A 54 -34.24 16.71 -9.85
C SER A 54 -33.15 17.06 -8.84
N ALA A 55 -33.45 18.16 -8.14
CA ALA A 55 -32.60 19.08 -7.39
C ALA A 55 -31.89 18.47 -6.16
N PRO A 56 -30.92 19.20 -5.56
CA PRO A 56 -29.94 18.64 -4.63
C PRO A 56 -30.45 18.65 -3.18
N VAL A 57 -30.04 17.65 -2.41
CA VAL A 57 -30.14 17.63 -0.94
C VAL A 57 -28.73 17.50 -0.35
N PRO A 58 -28.36 18.35 0.63
CA PRO A 58 -27.03 18.34 1.23
C PRO A 58 -26.96 17.24 2.30
N ALA A 59 -26.11 16.24 2.10
CA ALA A 59 -25.83 15.22 3.11
C ALA A 59 -24.39 15.37 3.62
N ALA A 60 -24.32 15.99 4.80
CA ALA A 60 -23.29 15.93 5.83
C ALA A 60 -22.00 15.14 5.48
N ALA A 61 -20.92 15.90 5.28
CA ALA A 61 -19.55 15.42 5.41
C ALA A 61 -19.36 14.82 6.81
N SER A 62 -19.28 13.50 6.89
CA SER A 62 -18.75 12.80 8.06
C SER A 62 -17.30 12.48 7.75
N SER A 63 -16.40 13.45 7.94
CA SER A 63 -14.96 13.16 7.95
C SER A 63 -14.69 12.10 9.02
N PRO A 64 -13.88 11.06 8.75
CA PRO A 64 -13.46 10.14 9.79
C PRO A 64 -12.75 10.95 10.87
N LYS A 65 -13.29 10.85 12.10
CA LYS A 65 -12.75 11.51 13.28
C LYS A 65 -11.26 11.15 13.41
N PRO A 66 -10.35 12.13 13.58
CA PRO A 66 -8.94 11.83 13.81
C PRO A 66 -8.82 10.89 15.02
N PRO A 67 -7.88 9.92 14.98
CA PRO A 67 -7.64 9.05 16.11
C PRO A 67 -7.38 9.90 17.36
N PRO A 68 -7.81 9.44 18.54
CA PRO A 68 -7.66 10.21 19.76
C PRO A 68 -6.19 10.58 19.97
N PRO A 69 -5.89 11.83 20.38
CA PRO A 69 -4.53 12.22 20.69
C PRO A 69 -3.98 11.32 21.79
N PHE A 70 -2.72 10.92 21.63
CA PHE A 70 -2.01 10.05 22.56
C PHE A 70 -2.15 10.57 24.00
N SER A 71 -2.78 9.78 24.89
CA SER A 71 -3.09 10.19 26.27
C SER A 71 -1.91 10.05 27.24
N GLY A 72 -0.67 10.03 26.72
CA GLY A 72 0.56 9.85 27.49
C GLY A 72 1.21 11.19 27.88
N ASN A 73 2.11 11.17 28.87
CA ASN A 73 2.89 12.36 29.20
C ASN A 73 3.93 12.65 28.09
N ALA A 74 4.47 13.88 28.05
CA ALA A 74 5.42 14.31 27.01
C ALA A 74 6.70 13.44 26.93
N ARG A 75 7.13 12.83 28.03
CA ARG A 75 8.29 11.92 28.05
C ARG A 75 7.96 10.58 27.39
N ASP A 76 6.76 10.06 27.60
CA ASP A 76 6.31 8.82 26.98
C ASP A 76 6.13 8.98 25.47
N LEU A 77 5.63 10.14 25.03
CA LEU A 77 5.51 10.49 23.61
C LEU A 77 6.90 10.62 22.94
N SER A 78 7.87 11.23 23.62
CA SER A 78 9.26 11.31 23.15
C SER A 78 9.91 9.93 23.02
N LYS A 79 9.75 9.06 24.03
CA LYS A 79 10.23 7.66 23.97
C LYS A 79 9.56 6.88 22.85
N ALA A 80 8.26 7.06 22.65
CA ALA A 80 7.52 6.41 21.58
C ALA A 80 8.06 6.80 20.20
N ARG A 81 8.35 8.10 19.98
CA ARG A 81 8.97 8.60 18.73
C ARG A 81 10.35 8.00 18.48
N ILE A 82 11.22 7.95 19.50
CA ILE A 82 12.55 7.35 19.39
C ILE A 82 12.43 5.87 19.01
N LYS A 83 11.55 5.13 19.70
CA LYS A 83 11.33 3.70 19.41
C LYS A 83 10.77 3.47 18.01
N ALA A 84 9.86 4.32 17.54
CA ALA A 84 9.31 4.22 16.19
C ALA A 84 10.40 4.45 15.12
N HIS A 85 11.25 5.46 15.32
CA HIS A 85 12.41 5.69 14.45
C HIS A 85 13.38 4.49 14.45
N GLU A 86 13.72 3.94 15.63
CA GLU A 86 14.55 2.73 15.73
C GLU A 86 13.91 1.52 15.02
N ALA A 87 12.59 1.38 15.10
CA ALA A 87 11.86 0.32 14.41
C ALA A 87 11.96 0.46 12.88
N VAL A 88 11.85 1.68 12.35
CA VAL A 88 12.05 1.95 10.92
C VAL A 88 13.48 1.63 10.50
N THR A 89 14.50 2.15 11.20
CA THR A 89 15.90 1.84 10.89
C THR A 89 16.19 0.34 10.92
N LYS A 90 15.60 -0.39 11.88
CA LYS A 90 15.74 -1.85 11.95
C LYS A 90 15.09 -2.54 10.76
N ALA A 91 13.90 -2.10 10.35
CA ALA A 91 13.19 -2.68 9.23
C ALA A 91 13.92 -2.42 7.89
N GLU A 92 14.48 -1.22 7.70
CA GLU A 92 15.31 -0.88 6.54
C GLU A 92 16.53 -1.79 6.41
N ARG A 93 17.25 -2.03 7.53
CA ARG A 93 18.38 -2.96 7.55
C ARG A 93 17.95 -4.40 7.20
N ALA A 94 16.77 -4.80 7.64
CA ALA A 94 16.23 -6.13 7.32
C ALA A 94 15.94 -6.25 5.81
N VAL A 95 15.30 -5.25 5.20
CA VAL A 95 15.08 -5.17 3.75
C VAL A 95 16.41 -5.28 3.01
N GLN A 96 17.38 -4.41 3.34
CA GLN A 96 18.69 -4.40 2.71
C GLN A 96 19.41 -5.76 2.81
N THR A 97 19.32 -6.43 3.96
CA THR A 97 19.93 -7.75 4.17
C THR A 97 19.28 -8.80 3.26
N GLN A 98 17.95 -8.84 3.17
CA GLN A 98 17.25 -9.80 2.31
C GLN A 98 17.47 -9.52 0.82
N GLU A 99 17.49 -8.25 0.42
CA GLU A 99 17.77 -7.84 -0.96
C GLU A 99 19.20 -8.19 -1.39
N SER A 100 20.19 -8.01 -0.50
CA SER A 100 21.57 -8.41 -0.78
C SER A 100 21.68 -9.91 -0.97
N ALA A 101 21.07 -10.70 -0.08
CA ALA A 101 21.05 -12.16 -0.20
C ALA A 101 20.32 -12.63 -1.48
N LEU A 102 19.24 -11.94 -1.88
CA LEU A 102 18.54 -12.21 -3.13
C LEU A 102 19.45 -11.95 -4.33
N ALA A 103 20.17 -10.83 -4.34
CA ALA A 103 21.11 -10.48 -5.41
C ALA A 103 22.26 -11.49 -5.53
N ASP A 104 22.76 -12.03 -4.41
CA ASP A 104 23.77 -13.09 -4.41
C ASP A 104 23.25 -14.37 -5.08
N VAL A 105 22.02 -14.77 -4.75
CA VAL A 105 21.36 -15.95 -5.35
C VAL A 105 21.08 -15.73 -6.84
N GLU A 106 20.64 -14.53 -7.24
CA GLU A 106 20.43 -14.17 -8.64
C GLU A 106 21.74 -14.23 -9.43
N THR A 107 22.85 -13.79 -8.82
CA THR A 107 24.18 -13.89 -9.41
C THR A 107 24.63 -15.35 -9.57
N ALA A 108 24.37 -16.19 -8.56
CA ALA A 108 24.66 -17.62 -8.62
C ALA A 108 23.83 -18.34 -9.71
N LEU A 109 22.55 -17.99 -9.84
CA LEU A 109 21.68 -18.51 -10.90
C LEU A 109 22.16 -18.10 -12.30
N ALA A 110 22.60 -16.85 -12.47
CA ALA A 110 23.09 -16.33 -13.76
C ALA A 110 24.44 -16.93 -14.18
N SER A 111 25.31 -17.26 -13.23
CA SER A 111 26.66 -17.78 -13.50
C SER A 111 26.71 -19.28 -13.82
N GLY A 112 25.73 -20.07 -13.35
CA GLY A 112 25.39 -21.39 -13.88
C GLY A 112 26.55 -22.37 -14.11
N GLY A 113 27.33 -22.68 -13.08
CA GLY A 113 28.46 -23.62 -13.15
C GLY A 113 28.05 -25.11 -13.13
N ASN A 114 28.89 -25.97 -13.71
CA ASN A 114 28.73 -27.42 -13.62
C ASN A 114 28.73 -27.88 -12.14
N GLY A 115 27.70 -28.62 -11.73
CA GLY A 115 27.53 -29.09 -10.34
C GLY A 115 26.68 -28.16 -9.45
N THR A 116 26.16 -27.06 -10.00
CA THR A 116 25.22 -26.19 -9.30
C THR A 116 23.84 -26.87 -9.20
N ASP A 117 23.30 -26.95 -7.99
CA ASP A 117 21.91 -27.37 -7.79
C ASP A 117 20.96 -26.20 -8.10
N HIS A 118 20.58 -26.08 -9.38
CA HIS A 118 19.66 -25.04 -9.85
C HIS A 118 18.27 -25.13 -9.21
N VAL A 119 17.83 -26.32 -8.81
CA VAL A 119 16.51 -26.50 -8.17
C VAL A 119 16.54 -25.92 -6.76
N ALA A 120 17.60 -26.22 -6.00
CA ALA A 120 17.79 -25.64 -4.67
C ALA A 120 17.93 -24.11 -4.73
N LEU A 121 18.72 -23.58 -5.68
CA LEU A 121 18.86 -22.12 -5.86
C LEU A 121 17.54 -21.45 -6.25
N ALA A 122 16.73 -22.04 -7.12
CA ALA A 122 15.43 -21.49 -7.50
C ALA A 122 14.43 -21.50 -6.33
N ALA A 123 14.46 -22.53 -5.48
CA ALA A 123 13.67 -22.59 -4.27
C ALA A 123 14.10 -21.48 -3.28
N GLU A 124 15.41 -21.30 -3.10
CA GLU A 124 15.96 -20.25 -2.24
C GLU A 124 15.65 -18.84 -2.77
N HIS A 125 15.73 -18.63 -4.08
CA HIS A 125 15.30 -17.38 -4.74
C HIS A 125 13.84 -17.07 -4.41
N THR A 126 12.95 -18.04 -4.59
CA THR A 126 11.53 -17.89 -4.28
C THR A 126 11.30 -17.55 -2.79
N ARG A 127 12.02 -18.23 -1.89
CA ARG A 127 11.97 -17.96 -0.45
C ARG A 127 12.44 -16.55 -0.11
N LEU A 128 13.55 -16.10 -0.69
CA LEU A 128 14.12 -14.78 -0.45
C LEU A 128 13.23 -13.67 -1.02
N ARG A 129 12.60 -13.86 -2.18
CA ARG A 129 11.59 -12.91 -2.68
C ARG A 129 10.44 -12.72 -1.70
N GLY A 130 9.90 -13.83 -1.18
CA GLY A 130 8.87 -13.75 -0.13
C GLY A 130 9.37 -13.09 1.15
N ALA A 131 10.64 -13.29 1.52
CA ALA A 131 11.25 -12.65 2.68
C ALA A 131 11.44 -11.13 2.48
N VAL A 132 11.83 -10.69 1.27
CA VAL A 132 11.89 -9.27 0.90
C VAL A 132 10.50 -8.65 0.99
N GLU A 133 9.47 -9.27 0.40
CA GLU A 133 8.10 -8.79 0.48
C GLU A 133 7.61 -8.65 1.94
N ALA A 134 7.90 -9.64 2.79
CA ALA A 134 7.57 -9.59 4.20
C ALA A 134 8.35 -8.49 4.97
N ALA A 135 9.63 -8.29 4.63
CA ALA A 135 10.46 -7.25 5.23
C ALA A 135 9.98 -5.84 4.85
N VAL A 136 9.61 -5.63 3.58
CA VAL A 136 9.00 -4.38 3.10
C VAL A 136 7.68 -4.13 3.81
N ALA A 137 6.78 -5.12 3.91
CA ALA A 137 5.53 -4.98 4.65
C ALA A 137 5.73 -4.71 6.16
N ALA A 138 6.86 -5.13 6.74
CA ALA A 138 7.21 -4.77 8.11
C ALA A 138 7.74 -3.33 8.21
N TRP A 139 8.52 -2.88 7.24
CA TRP A 139 8.97 -1.49 7.13
C TRP A 139 7.80 -0.52 6.95
N GLU A 140 6.86 -0.82 6.05
CA GLU A 140 5.65 -0.02 5.83
C GLU A 140 4.84 0.20 7.12
N ARG A 141 4.71 -0.86 7.93
CA ARG A 141 4.04 -0.77 9.24
C ARG A 141 4.81 0.11 10.23
N ALA A 142 6.14 -0.04 10.29
CA ALA A 142 6.98 0.78 11.16
C ALA A 142 6.93 2.27 10.78
N VAL A 143 6.93 2.58 9.48
CA VAL A 143 6.78 3.96 8.97
C VAL A 143 5.39 4.51 9.34
N SER A 144 4.33 3.73 9.13
CA SER A 144 2.97 4.14 9.51
C SER A 144 2.86 4.45 11.01
N GLU A 145 3.49 3.64 11.88
CA GLU A 145 3.54 3.89 13.32
C GLU A 145 4.33 5.16 13.66
N GLN A 146 5.43 5.43 12.95
CA GLN A 146 6.21 6.65 13.13
C GLN A 146 5.41 7.90 12.73
N GLU A 147 4.68 7.86 11.62
CA GLU A 147 3.85 8.97 11.14
C GLU A 147 2.71 9.31 12.12
N VAL A 148 2.09 8.31 12.74
CA VAL A 148 1.06 8.53 13.77
C VAL A 148 1.61 9.25 14.99
N LEU A 149 2.91 9.08 15.27
CA LEU A 149 3.59 9.69 16.41
C LEU A 149 4.29 11.02 16.06
N ALA A 150 4.41 11.38 14.77
CA ALA A 150 5.04 12.61 14.31
C ALA A 150 4.20 13.84 14.68
#